data_AF-A0A346N103-F1
#
_entry.id   AF-A0A346N103-F1
#
_cell.length_a   1.000
_cell.length_b   1.000
_cell.length_c   1.000
_cell.angle_alpha   90.00
_cell.angle_beta   90.00
_cell.angle_gamma   90.00
#
_symmetry.space_group_name_H-M   'P 1'
#
loop_
_entity.id
_entity.type
_entity.pdbx_description
1 polymer ?
#
loop_
_entity_poly.entity_id
_entity_poly.type
_entity_poly.pdbx_seq_one_letter_code
_entity_poly.pdbx_strand_id
1 'polypeptide(L)'
;MFKLETATRVALAVLLIYAGYLVMLAGSLPREIFAPLFSEKGPFEQMSIVLWLALGSVLLFHDFRSPKVLPLALLAFVFAAREADMHKAFTVMSIEKIKFYLSPDVPVMQKLIGGLVLLSVAGLVVFLARQFYLFFVRRDGARTPVGQVLLLPVLMLPIAKVLDRGANVLKESFGIHLPATVGQFNAAFEEGMEMAIPVLFIVALLLYRASQRGEQSLPAPVLTPGKR
;
A
#
# COMPACT_ATOMS: atom_id res chain seq x y z
N MET A 1 0.22 -20.64 20.49
CA MET A 1 0.38 -19.21 20.82
C MET A 1 1.11 -18.53 19.67
N PHE A 2 0.46 -17.62 18.95
CA PHE A 2 1.08 -16.87 17.85
C PHE A 2 2.15 -15.94 18.43
N LYS A 3 3.42 -16.09 18.01
CA LYS A 3 4.52 -15.25 18.49
C LYS A 3 4.90 -14.25 17.39
N LEU A 4 4.99 -12.98 17.77
CA LEU A 4 5.48 -11.93 16.88
C LEU A 4 7.00 -12.02 16.77
N GLU A 5 7.47 -12.10 15.54
CA GLU A 5 8.90 -12.05 15.22
C GLU A 5 9.49 -10.69 15.59
N THR A 6 10.79 -10.66 15.87
CA THR A 6 11.49 -9.42 16.25
C THR A 6 11.32 -8.34 15.19
N ALA A 7 11.43 -8.69 13.91
CA ALA A 7 11.22 -7.75 12.81
C ALA A 7 9.80 -7.13 12.84
N THR A 8 8.78 -7.94 13.12
CA THR A 8 7.39 -7.47 13.23
C THR A 8 7.20 -6.55 14.42
N ARG A 9 7.79 -6.90 15.58
CA ARG A 9 7.74 -6.04 16.79
C ARG A 9 8.39 -4.68 16.53
N VAL A 10 9.53 -4.66 15.85
CA VAL A 10 10.22 -3.43 15.46
C VAL A 10 9.37 -2.63 14.46
N ALA A 11 8.82 -3.26 13.42
CA ALA A 11 7.97 -2.59 12.45
C ALA A 11 6.73 -1.96 13.11
N LEU A 12 6.09 -2.68 14.03
CA LEU A 12 4.96 -2.17 14.83
C LEU A 12 5.38 -0.99 15.72
N ALA A 13 6.51 -1.09 16.42
CA ALA A 13 7.01 0.00 17.25
C ALA A 13 7.28 1.26 16.41
N VAL A 14 7.91 1.11 15.24
CA VAL A 14 8.17 2.21 14.31
C VAL A 14 6.85 2.81 13.80
N LEU A 15 5.88 1.99 13.41
CA LEU A 15 4.56 2.47 12.98
C LEU A 15 3.81 3.21 14.09
N LEU A 16 3.88 2.75 15.34
CA LEU A 16 3.26 3.43 16.47
C LEU A 16 3.93 4.79 16.76
N ILE A 17 5.26 4.84 16.72
CA ILE A 17 6.01 6.09 16.85
C ILE A 17 5.64 7.06 15.74
N TYR A 18 5.57 6.56 14.50
CA TYR A 18 5.19 7.34 13.33
C TYR A 18 3.74 7.84 13.42
N ALA A 19 2.78 7.01 13.84
CA ALA A 19 1.40 7.42 14.07
C ALA A 19 1.32 8.49 15.18
N GLY A 20 2.08 8.33 16.27
CA GLY A 20 2.20 9.34 17.33
C GLY A 20 2.77 10.67 16.81
N TYR A 21 3.76 10.60 15.90
CA TYR A 21 4.29 11.78 15.22
C TYR A 21 3.24 12.47 14.34
N LEU A 22 2.42 11.72 13.59
CA LEU A 22 1.32 12.29 12.80
C LEU A 22 0.27 12.99 13.68
N VAL A 23 -0.09 12.38 14.81
CA VAL A 23 -0.98 13.00 15.82
C VAL A 23 -0.37 14.30 16.34
N MET A 24 0.93 14.28 16.67
CA MET A 24 1.65 15.46 17.14
C MET A 24 1.62 16.57 16.09
N LEU A 25 1.90 16.27 14.82
CA LEU A 25 1.83 17.25 13.73
C LEU A 25 0.43 17.84 13.56
N ALA A 26 -0.61 16.99 13.56
CA ALA A 26 -2.00 17.43 13.43
C ALA A 26 -2.46 18.33 14.60
N GLY A 27 -1.99 18.07 15.83
CA GLY A 27 -2.36 18.84 17.01
C GLY A 27 -1.53 20.10 17.27
N SER A 28 -0.29 20.16 16.75
CA SER A 28 0.66 21.24 17.05
C SER A 28 0.86 22.26 15.92
N LEU A 29 0.65 21.87 14.65
CA LEU A 29 0.90 22.78 13.54
C LEU A 29 -0.25 23.78 13.33
N PRO A 30 0.06 25.07 13.13
CA PRO A 30 -0.91 26.04 12.63
C PRO A 30 -1.51 25.57 11.30
N ARG A 31 -2.78 25.88 11.05
CA ARG A 31 -3.50 25.44 9.84
C ARG A 31 -2.81 25.84 8.55
N GLU A 32 -2.18 27.00 8.54
CA GLU A 32 -1.44 27.55 7.39
C GLU A 32 -0.24 26.69 6.97
N ILE A 33 0.38 25.98 7.92
CA ILE A 33 1.48 25.05 7.67
C ILE A 33 0.94 23.63 7.46
N PHE A 34 -0.06 23.24 8.24
CA PHE A 34 -0.65 21.91 8.18
C PHE A 34 -1.31 21.62 6.82
N ALA A 35 -2.14 22.55 6.33
CA ALA A 35 -2.92 22.35 5.11
C ALA A 35 -2.06 22.06 3.87
N PRO A 36 -1.00 22.83 3.54
CA PRO A 36 -0.16 22.50 2.39
C PRO A 36 0.66 21.21 2.60
N LEU A 37 1.03 20.89 3.85
CA LEU A 37 1.84 19.71 4.16
C LEU A 37 1.11 18.38 3.84
N PHE A 38 -0.19 18.32 4.16
CA PHE A 38 -1.07 17.16 3.96
C PHE A 38 -2.16 17.43 2.91
N SER A 39 -1.85 18.24 1.90
CA SER A 39 -2.75 18.48 0.76
C SER A 39 -2.58 17.41 -0.32
N GLU A 40 -3.52 17.34 -1.26
CA GLU A 40 -3.47 16.50 -2.48
C GLU A 40 -2.26 16.79 -3.41
N LYS A 41 -1.36 17.70 -3.06
CA LYS A 41 -0.07 17.93 -3.76
C LYS A 41 1.06 18.18 -2.77
N GLY A 42 0.83 17.81 -1.52
CA GLY A 42 1.72 18.06 -0.42
C GLY A 42 2.92 17.11 -0.42
N PRO A 43 3.92 17.39 0.43
CA PRO A 43 5.09 16.53 0.56
C PRO A 43 4.78 15.06 0.88
N PHE A 44 3.73 14.77 1.66
CA PHE A 44 3.39 13.39 2.00
C PHE A 44 2.93 12.57 0.79
N GLU A 45 2.03 13.12 -0.02
CA GLU A 45 1.61 12.49 -1.28
C GLU A 45 2.77 12.39 -2.28
N GLN A 46 3.55 13.47 -2.47
CA GLN A 46 4.70 13.43 -3.38
C GLN A 46 5.70 12.34 -2.98
N MET A 47 5.91 12.16 -1.68
CA MET A 47 6.78 11.11 -1.16
C MET A 47 6.14 9.72 -1.33
N SER A 48 4.83 9.57 -1.17
CA SER A 48 4.14 8.29 -1.41
C SER A 48 4.33 7.83 -2.87
N ILE A 49 4.19 8.74 -3.84
CA ILE A 49 4.47 8.49 -5.26
C ILE A 49 5.91 7.98 -5.44
N VAL A 50 6.89 8.70 -4.90
CA VAL A 50 8.32 8.35 -5.01
C VAL A 50 8.60 6.99 -4.41
N LEU A 51 8.03 6.68 -3.25
CA LEU A 51 8.22 5.40 -2.57
C LEU A 51 7.59 4.22 -3.34
N TRP A 52 6.41 4.42 -3.94
CA TRP A 52 5.80 3.42 -4.82
C TRP A 52 6.61 3.16 -6.08
N LEU A 53 7.11 4.23 -6.73
CA LEU A 53 8.02 4.11 -7.88
C LEU A 53 9.32 3.39 -7.51
N ALA A 54 9.90 3.72 -6.36
CA ALA A 54 11.10 3.07 -5.85
C ALA A 54 10.85 1.57 -5.58
N LEU A 55 9.74 1.22 -4.92
CA LEU A 55 9.37 -0.18 -4.68
C LEU A 55 9.22 -0.96 -5.99
N GLY A 56 8.47 -0.42 -6.96
CA GLY A 56 8.28 -1.04 -8.28
C GLY A 56 9.62 -1.25 -8.99
N SER A 57 10.48 -0.24 -8.98
CA SER A 57 11.81 -0.28 -9.60
C SER A 57 12.70 -1.35 -8.94
N VAL A 58 12.77 -1.37 -7.61
CA VAL A 58 13.58 -2.35 -6.86
C VAL A 58 13.11 -3.78 -7.11
N LEU A 59 11.79 -4.00 -7.25
CA LEU A 59 11.23 -5.31 -7.62
C LEU A 59 11.60 -5.70 -9.06
N LEU A 60 11.50 -4.79 -10.04
CA LEU A 60 11.93 -5.07 -11.41
C LEU A 60 13.42 -5.40 -11.50
N PHE A 61 14.28 -4.64 -10.83
CA PHE A 61 15.72 -4.92 -10.76
C PHE A 61 16.04 -6.21 -9.99
N HIS A 62 15.12 -6.68 -9.14
CA HIS A 62 15.29 -7.96 -8.45
C HIS A 62 15.20 -9.12 -9.43
N ASP A 63 14.08 -9.19 -10.16
CA ASP A 63 13.77 -10.27 -11.11
C ASP A 63 12.54 -9.89 -11.96
N PHE A 64 12.75 -9.13 -13.03
CA PHE A 64 11.67 -8.73 -13.94
C PHE A 64 11.04 -9.90 -14.72
N ARG A 65 11.69 -11.06 -14.77
CA ARG A 65 11.17 -12.25 -15.49
C ARG A 65 10.34 -13.15 -14.59
N SER A 66 10.40 -12.94 -13.27
CA SER A 66 9.65 -13.77 -12.34
C SER A 66 8.15 -13.50 -12.41
N PRO A 67 7.32 -14.54 -12.64
CA PRO A 67 5.87 -14.42 -12.63
C PRO A 67 5.28 -14.09 -11.25
N LYS A 68 6.12 -14.04 -10.20
CA LYS A 68 5.74 -13.62 -8.84
C LYS A 68 6.10 -12.16 -8.56
N VAL A 69 7.23 -11.70 -9.10
CA VAL A 69 7.78 -10.36 -8.83
C VAL A 69 7.18 -9.33 -9.78
N LEU A 70 7.04 -9.65 -11.07
CA LEU A 70 6.51 -8.72 -12.05
C LEU A 70 5.11 -8.19 -11.68
N PRO A 71 4.14 -9.02 -11.24
CA PRO A 71 2.83 -8.51 -10.82
C PRO A 71 2.88 -7.58 -9.61
N LEU A 72 3.78 -7.81 -8.65
CA LEU A 72 3.99 -6.93 -7.51
C LEU A 72 4.59 -5.58 -7.95
N ALA A 73 5.56 -5.61 -8.86
CA ALA A 73 6.16 -4.40 -9.41
C ALA A 73 5.12 -3.58 -10.19
N LEU A 74 4.33 -4.23 -11.05
CA LEU A 74 3.24 -3.58 -11.78
C LEU A 74 2.21 -2.97 -10.82
N LEU A 75 1.83 -3.67 -9.75
CA LEU A 75 0.90 -3.13 -8.77
C LEU A 75 1.48 -1.89 -8.06
N ALA A 76 2.78 -1.89 -7.73
CA ALA A 76 3.44 -0.72 -7.17
C ALA A 76 3.41 0.49 -8.12
N PHE A 77 3.64 0.28 -9.42
CA PHE A 77 3.51 1.35 -10.41
C PHE A 77 2.06 1.82 -10.60
N VAL A 78 1.07 0.92 -10.50
CA VAL A 78 -0.34 1.29 -10.51
C VAL A 78 -0.68 2.17 -9.31
N PHE A 79 -0.18 1.86 -8.11
CA PHE A 79 -0.35 2.72 -6.94
C PHE A 79 0.34 4.07 -7.15
N ALA A 80 1.58 4.12 -7.64
CA ALA A 80 2.23 5.39 -7.98
C ALA A 80 1.41 6.22 -8.98
N ALA A 81 0.82 5.59 -9.99
CA ALA A 81 -0.02 6.26 -10.99
C ALA A 81 -1.37 6.72 -10.42
N ARG A 82 -1.92 5.98 -9.45
CA ARG A 82 -3.10 6.37 -8.66
C ARG A 82 -2.79 7.62 -7.86
N GLU A 83 -1.73 7.59 -7.06
CA GLU A 83 -1.31 8.72 -6.22
C GLU A 83 -0.98 9.96 -7.07
N ALA A 84 -0.30 9.78 -8.21
CA ALA A 84 -0.01 10.86 -9.15
C ALA A 84 -1.24 11.34 -9.96
N ASP A 85 -2.44 10.82 -9.67
CA ASP A 85 -3.68 11.19 -10.33
C ASP A 85 -3.62 11.08 -11.87
N MET A 86 -2.81 10.15 -12.40
CA MET A 86 -2.50 10.09 -13.84
C MET A 86 -3.74 9.90 -14.72
N HIS A 87 -4.80 9.31 -14.16
CA HIS A 87 -6.08 9.14 -14.85
C HIS A 87 -6.73 10.49 -15.24
N LYS A 88 -6.53 11.56 -14.44
CA LYS A 88 -7.06 12.90 -14.73
C LYS A 88 -6.50 13.50 -16.02
N ALA A 89 -5.39 12.97 -16.56
CA ALA A 89 -4.86 13.40 -17.85
C ALA A 89 -5.76 13.02 -19.04
N PHE A 90 -6.63 12.02 -18.89
CA PHE A 90 -7.50 11.52 -19.96
C PHE A 90 -8.95 11.28 -19.53
N THR A 91 -9.31 11.56 -18.26
CA THR A 91 -10.68 11.46 -17.75
C THR A 91 -11.18 12.74 -17.12
N VAL A 92 -12.49 13.02 -17.27
CA VAL A 92 -13.14 14.21 -16.69
C VAL A 92 -13.35 14.11 -15.16
N MET A 93 -13.35 12.91 -14.61
CA MET A 93 -13.42 12.66 -13.18
C MET A 93 -12.75 11.33 -12.82
N SER A 94 -12.63 11.04 -11.53
CA SER A 94 -12.00 9.81 -11.06
C SER A 94 -12.74 8.57 -11.54
N ILE A 95 -11.99 7.63 -12.11
CA ILE A 95 -12.48 6.33 -12.61
C ILE A 95 -12.96 5.43 -11.47
N GLU A 96 -12.61 5.73 -10.22
CA GLU A 96 -13.05 4.98 -9.04
C GLU A 96 -14.48 5.35 -8.63
N LYS A 97 -14.98 6.50 -9.07
CA LYS A 97 -16.32 6.99 -8.71
C LYS A 97 -17.37 6.30 -9.59
N ILE A 98 -18.38 5.71 -8.96
CA ILE A 98 -19.54 5.12 -9.67
C ILE A 98 -20.17 6.13 -10.66
N LYS A 99 -20.22 7.42 -10.28
CA LYS A 99 -20.73 8.50 -11.12
C LYS A 99 -19.99 8.62 -12.47
N PHE A 100 -18.71 8.25 -12.56
CA PHE A 100 -17.96 8.25 -13.82
C PHE A 100 -18.61 7.37 -14.89
N TYR A 101 -19.11 6.20 -14.48
CA TYR A 101 -19.72 5.24 -15.41
C TYR A 101 -21.19 5.56 -15.70
N LEU A 102 -21.91 6.15 -14.73
CA LEU A 102 -23.34 6.41 -14.84
C LEU A 102 -23.69 7.77 -15.45
N SER A 103 -22.86 8.80 -15.25
CA SER A 103 -23.18 10.16 -15.72
C SER A 103 -23.23 10.24 -17.25
N PRO A 104 -24.23 10.91 -17.84
CA PRO A 104 -24.27 11.17 -19.27
C PRO A 104 -23.20 12.18 -19.72
N ASP A 105 -22.63 12.96 -18.79
CA ASP A 105 -21.64 14.01 -19.07
C ASP A 105 -20.24 13.44 -19.36
N VAL A 106 -20.01 12.16 -19.06
CA VAL A 106 -18.74 11.48 -19.30
C VAL A 106 -18.76 10.85 -20.69
N PRO A 107 -17.82 11.22 -21.60
CA PRO A 107 -17.74 10.63 -22.92
C PRO A 107 -17.61 9.10 -22.87
N VAL A 108 -18.33 8.39 -23.75
CA VAL A 108 -18.33 6.90 -23.79
C VAL A 108 -16.92 6.34 -23.92
N MET A 109 -16.06 6.98 -24.72
CA MET A 109 -14.66 6.54 -24.89
C MET A 109 -13.88 6.58 -23.58
N GLN A 110 -14.08 7.61 -22.75
CA GLN A 110 -13.44 7.69 -21.43
C GLN A 110 -13.95 6.59 -20.51
N LYS A 111 -15.25 6.28 -20.54
CA LYS A 111 -15.83 5.17 -19.75
C LYS A 111 -15.21 3.82 -20.14
N LEU A 112 -15.04 3.56 -21.44
CA LEU A 112 -14.43 2.33 -21.94
C LEU A 112 -12.96 2.21 -21.50
N ILE A 113 -12.16 3.27 -21.67
CA ILE A 113 -10.75 3.28 -21.26
C ILE A 113 -10.63 3.13 -19.74
N GLY A 114 -11.35 3.95 -18.97
CA GLY A 114 -11.34 3.89 -17.51
C GLY A 114 -11.84 2.54 -16.98
N GLY A 115 -12.85 1.95 -17.62
CA GLY A 115 -13.34 0.61 -17.31
C GLY A 115 -12.31 -0.47 -17.59
N LEU A 116 -11.62 -0.42 -18.73
CA LEU A 116 -10.56 -1.36 -19.08
C LEU A 116 -9.38 -1.27 -18.10
N VAL A 117 -8.96 -0.06 -17.72
CA VAL A 117 -7.93 0.16 -16.70
C VAL A 117 -8.36 -0.43 -15.36
N LEU A 118 -9.57 -0.09 -14.88
CA LEU A 118 -10.08 -0.59 -13.61
C LEU A 118 -10.19 -2.12 -13.58
N LEU A 119 -10.68 -2.74 -14.66
CA LEU A 119 -10.76 -4.20 -14.79
C LEU A 119 -9.37 -4.85 -14.80
N SER A 120 -8.39 -4.23 -15.46
CA SER A 120 -7.01 -4.72 -15.49
C SER A 120 -6.37 -4.68 -14.10
N VAL A 121 -6.57 -3.58 -13.37
CA VAL A 121 -6.13 -3.44 -11.98
C VAL A 121 -6.84 -4.46 -11.08
N ALA A 122 -8.15 -4.64 -11.22
CA ALA A 122 -8.91 -5.63 -10.47
C ALA A 122 -8.41 -7.06 -10.73
N GLY A 123 -8.13 -7.41 -12.00
CA GLY A 123 -7.53 -8.70 -12.36
C GLY A 123 -6.16 -8.92 -11.73
N LEU A 124 -5.31 -7.89 -11.71
CA LEU A 124 -4.00 -7.92 -11.06
C LEU A 124 -4.12 -8.13 -9.54
N VAL A 125 -5.03 -7.41 -8.89
CA VAL A 125 -5.30 -7.54 -7.46
C VAL A 125 -5.84 -8.94 -7.14
N VAL A 126 -6.78 -9.49 -7.92
CA VAL A 126 -7.29 -10.86 -7.71
C VAL A 126 -6.18 -11.90 -7.89
N PHE A 127 -5.34 -11.75 -8.91
CA PHE A 127 -4.19 -12.62 -9.12
C PHE A 127 -3.24 -12.60 -7.91
N LEU A 128 -2.88 -11.41 -7.43
CA LEU A 128 -2.02 -11.25 -6.25
C LEU A 128 -2.70 -11.75 -4.98
N ALA A 129 -3.97 -11.45 -4.75
CA ALA A 129 -4.74 -11.95 -3.61
C ALA A 129 -4.72 -13.48 -3.56
N ARG A 130 -4.82 -14.16 -4.71
CA ARG A 130 -4.64 -15.61 -4.79
C ARG A 130 -3.24 -16.04 -4.38
N GLN A 131 -2.18 -15.36 -4.83
CA GLN A 131 -0.80 -15.68 -4.42
C GLN A 131 -0.60 -15.49 -2.91
N PHE A 132 -1.13 -14.40 -2.36
CA PHE A 132 -1.08 -14.11 -0.93
C PHE A 132 -1.85 -15.17 -0.13
N TYR A 133 -3.06 -15.53 -0.56
CA TYR A 133 -3.84 -16.60 0.05
C TYR A 133 -3.06 -17.92 0.07
N LEU A 134 -2.45 -18.31 -1.06
CA LEU A 134 -1.63 -19.52 -1.12
C LEU A 134 -0.43 -19.46 -0.18
N PHE A 135 0.23 -18.31 -0.09
CA PHE A 135 1.36 -18.11 0.82
C PHE A 135 0.93 -18.20 2.29
N PHE A 136 -0.12 -17.50 2.69
CA PHE A 136 -0.57 -17.47 4.08
C PHE A 136 -1.20 -18.79 4.52
N VAL A 137 -2.04 -19.39 3.69
CA VAL A 137 -2.84 -20.57 4.06
C VAL A 137 -2.11 -21.88 3.77
N ARG A 138 -1.41 -21.99 2.64
CA ARG A 138 -0.75 -23.27 2.25
C ARG A 138 0.70 -23.39 2.69
N ARG A 139 1.33 -22.29 3.08
CA ARG A 139 2.75 -22.29 3.50
C ARG A 139 2.96 -21.74 4.91
N ASP A 140 1.88 -21.59 5.68
CA ASP A 140 1.90 -20.98 7.01
C ASP A 140 2.64 -19.63 7.04
N GLY A 141 2.52 -18.84 5.98
CA GLY A 141 3.28 -17.60 5.79
C GLY A 141 3.16 -16.61 6.97
N ALA A 142 2.03 -16.63 7.69
CA ALA A 142 1.81 -15.81 8.88
C ALA A 142 2.77 -16.10 10.05
N ARG A 143 3.43 -17.26 10.05
CA ARG A 143 4.44 -17.63 11.05
C ARG A 143 5.85 -17.18 10.66
N THR A 144 6.02 -16.64 9.46
CA THR A 144 7.32 -16.14 8.97
C THR A 144 7.47 -14.64 9.24
N PRO A 145 8.68 -14.13 9.48
CA PRO A 145 8.91 -12.69 9.63
C PRO A 145 8.40 -11.87 8.43
N VAL A 146 8.60 -12.40 7.21
CA VAL A 146 8.14 -11.77 5.97
C VAL A 146 6.63 -11.65 5.96
N GLY A 147 5.91 -12.75 6.23
CA GLY A 147 4.45 -12.75 6.19
C GLY A 147 3.82 -11.88 7.28
N GLN A 148 4.41 -11.84 8.47
CA GLN A 148 3.92 -10.97 9.54
C GLN A 148 4.04 -9.49 9.19
N VAL A 149 5.18 -9.05 8.63
CA VAL A 149 5.35 -7.65 8.18
C VAL A 149 4.46 -7.35 6.97
N LEU A 150 4.32 -8.30 6.05
CA LEU A 150 3.49 -8.15 4.85
C LEU A 150 2.00 -7.98 5.16
N LEU A 151 1.51 -8.53 6.27
CA LEU A 151 0.13 -8.30 6.72
C LEU A 151 -0.15 -6.84 7.07
N LEU A 152 0.83 -6.10 7.58
CA LEU A 152 0.65 -4.72 8.03
C LEU A 152 0.15 -3.80 6.89
N PRO A 153 0.83 -3.67 5.73
CA PRO A 153 0.36 -2.82 4.65
C PRO A 153 -0.93 -3.36 3.99
N VAL A 154 -1.09 -4.68 3.91
CA VAL A 154 -2.30 -5.31 3.34
C VAL A 154 -3.55 -4.97 4.16
N LEU A 155 -3.43 -4.93 5.49
CA LEU A 155 -4.52 -4.52 6.38
C LEU A 155 -4.68 -3.00 6.45
N MET A 156 -3.58 -2.24 6.39
CA MET A 156 -3.62 -0.78 6.44
C MET A 156 -4.32 -0.17 5.22
N LEU A 157 -4.12 -0.71 4.01
CA LEU A 157 -4.75 -0.21 2.78
C LEU A 157 -6.28 -0.02 2.89
N PRO A 158 -7.07 -1.08 3.21
CA PRO A 158 -8.51 -0.93 3.34
C PRO A 158 -8.90 -0.07 4.56
N ILE A 159 -8.14 -0.13 5.66
CA ILE A 159 -8.45 0.64 6.87
C ILE A 159 -8.32 2.14 6.60
N ALA A 160 -7.20 2.58 6.01
CA ALA A 160 -6.97 3.97 5.63
C ALA A 160 -8.08 4.46 4.69
N LYS A 161 -8.45 3.63 3.70
CA LYS A 161 -9.48 4.02 2.73
C LYS A 161 -10.89 4.10 3.33
N VAL A 162 -11.21 3.25 4.30
CA VAL A 162 -12.49 3.32 5.02
C VAL A 162 -12.58 4.56 5.90
N LEU A 163 -11.48 4.97 6.53
CA LEU A 163 -11.43 6.20 7.34
C LEU A 163 -11.70 7.45 6.47
N ASP A 164 -11.00 7.57 5.35
CA ASP A 164 -11.24 8.61 4.33
C ASP A 164 -12.71 8.62 3.88
N ARG A 165 -13.19 7.47 3.38
CA ARG A 165 -14.54 7.40 2.82
C ARG A 165 -15.61 7.66 3.86
N GLY A 166 -15.40 7.24 5.12
CA GLY A 166 -16.33 7.48 6.22
C GLY A 166 -16.53 8.97 6.49
N ALA A 167 -15.44 9.74 6.57
CA ALA A 167 -15.50 11.19 6.74
C ALA A 167 -16.25 11.87 5.58
N ASN A 168 -15.97 11.43 4.35
CA ASN A 168 -16.62 11.94 3.14
C ASN A 168 -18.12 11.59 3.09
N VAL A 169 -18.51 10.38 3.49
CA VAL A 169 -19.93 9.96 3.53
C VAL A 169 -20.72 10.74 4.60
N LEU A 170 -20.14 11.00 5.76
CA LEU A 170 -20.80 11.84 6.79
C LEU A 170 -21.14 13.23 6.25
N LYS A 171 -20.22 13.82 5.48
CA LYS A 171 -20.42 15.12 4.84
C LYS A 171 -21.44 15.05 3.69
N GLU A 172 -21.26 14.12 2.76
CA GLU A 172 -22.04 14.05 1.52
C GLU A 172 -23.48 13.53 1.75
N SER A 173 -23.65 12.53 2.61
CA SER A 173 -24.94 11.85 2.79
C SER A 173 -25.76 12.36 3.98
N PHE A 174 -25.09 12.91 5.01
CA PHE A 174 -25.75 13.34 6.25
C PHE A 174 -25.58 14.84 6.55
N GLY A 175 -24.79 15.58 5.75
CA GLY A 175 -24.51 16.99 6.01
C GLY A 175 -23.71 17.26 7.29
N ILE A 176 -23.09 16.22 7.86
CA ILE A 176 -22.34 16.32 9.11
C ILE A 176 -20.91 16.79 8.78
N HIS A 177 -20.62 18.04 9.15
CA HIS A 177 -19.28 18.62 9.02
C HIS A 177 -18.43 18.25 10.24
N LEU A 178 -17.33 17.53 10.00
CA LEU A 178 -16.36 17.24 11.06
C LEU A 178 -15.70 18.54 11.55
N PRO A 179 -15.44 18.68 12.87
CA PRO A 179 -14.67 19.79 13.38
C PRO A 179 -13.31 19.87 12.69
N ALA A 180 -12.81 21.08 12.44
CA ALA A 180 -11.55 21.28 11.72
C ALA A 180 -10.37 20.49 12.32
N THR A 181 -10.31 20.37 13.65
CA THR A 181 -9.31 19.55 14.34
C THR A 181 -9.39 18.08 13.93
N VAL A 182 -10.59 17.51 13.86
CA VAL A 182 -10.80 16.12 13.40
C VAL A 182 -10.43 15.98 11.92
N GLY A 183 -10.73 17.00 11.11
CA GLY A 183 -10.29 17.05 9.71
C GLY A 183 -8.77 17.02 9.56
N GLN A 184 -8.03 17.74 10.42
CA GLN A 184 -6.56 17.69 10.43
C GLN A 184 -6.04 16.31 10.84
N PHE A 185 -6.60 15.69 11.87
CA PHE A 185 -6.23 14.32 12.21
C PHE A 185 -6.51 13.34 11.06
N ASN A 186 -7.67 13.44 10.42
CA ASN A 186 -8.02 12.57 9.30
C ASN A 186 -7.03 12.72 8.13
N ALA A 187 -6.75 13.96 7.71
CA ALA A 187 -5.80 14.23 6.63
C ALA A 187 -4.38 13.73 6.97
N ALA A 188 -3.91 13.96 8.20
CA ALA A 188 -2.59 13.48 8.62
C ALA A 188 -2.49 11.94 8.61
N PHE A 189 -3.55 11.25 9.04
CA PHE A 189 -3.60 9.79 9.01
C PHE A 189 -3.75 9.23 7.61
N GLU A 190 -4.58 9.84 6.76
CA GLU A 190 -4.79 9.41 5.39
C GLU A 190 -3.47 9.47 4.60
N GLU A 191 -2.95 10.66 4.42
CA GLU A 191 -1.71 10.92 3.69
C GLU A 191 -0.50 10.23 4.33
N GLY A 192 -0.42 10.30 5.67
CA GLY A 192 0.68 9.73 6.43
C GLY A 192 0.72 8.20 6.34
N MET A 193 -0.43 7.53 6.42
CA MET A 193 -0.49 6.06 6.34
C MET A 193 -0.37 5.56 4.90
N GLU A 194 -0.89 6.28 3.91
CA GLU A 194 -0.66 5.99 2.50
C GLU A 194 0.83 6.06 2.15
N MET A 195 1.59 7.01 2.69
CA MET A 195 3.06 7.06 2.56
C MET A 195 3.76 5.88 3.28
N ALA A 196 3.26 5.40 4.41
CA ALA A 196 3.88 4.32 5.17
C ALA A 196 3.74 2.93 4.51
N ILE A 197 2.66 2.72 3.74
CA ILE A 197 2.37 1.44 3.08
C ILE A 197 3.52 0.97 2.15
N PRO A 198 4.02 1.76 1.19
CA PRO A 198 5.13 1.32 0.34
C PRO A 198 6.41 1.04 1.13
N VAL A 199 6.67 1.77 2.23
CA VAL A 199 7.80 1.51 3.12
C VAL A 199 7.71 0.12 3.75
N LEU A 200 6.53 -0.27 4.24
CA LEU A 200 6.33 -1.61 4.83
C LEU A 200 6.51 -2.73 3.80
N PHE A 201 6.07 -2.52 2.55
CA PHE A 201 6.36 -3.47 1.47
C PHE A 201 7.86 -3.57 1.16
N ILE A 202 8.60 -2.46 1.21
CA ILE A 202 10.07 -2.47 1.08
C ILE A 202 10.70 -3.25 2.22
N VAL A 203 10.27 -3.06 3.47
CA VAL A 203 10.77 -3.82 4.62
C VAL A 203 10.49 -5.32 4.44
N ALA A 204 9.29 -5.71 4.00
CA ALA A 204 8.96 -7.10 3.72
C ALA A 204 9.86 -7.70 2.61
N LEU A 205 10.16 -6.93 1.57
CA LEU A 205 11.09 -7.34 0.50
C LEU A 205 12.52 -7.51 1.02
N LEU A 206 13.01 -6.61 1.88
CA LEU A 206 14.34 -6.72 2.49
C LEU A 206 14.44 -7.96 3.38
N LEU A 207 13.40 -8.25 4.18
CA LEU A 207 13.32 -9.47 4.98
C LEU A 207 13.32 -10.73 4.12
N TYR A 208 12.59 -10.71 3.00
CA TYR A 208 12.58 -11.82 2.05
C TYR A 208 13.97 -12.05 1.44
N ARG A 209 14.68 -10.99 1.04
CA ARG A 209 16.05 -11.12 0.53
C ARG A 209 17.03 -11.63 1.58
N ALA A 210 16.88 -11.18 2.82
CA ALA A 210 17.72 -11.64 3.93
C ALA A 210 17.51 -13.14 4.22
N SER A 211 16.26 -13.64 4.15
CA SER A 211 15.98 -15.07 4.37
C SER A 211 16.57 -15.95 3.26
N GLN A 212 16.51 -15.51 2.00
CA GLN A 212 17.09 -16.24 0.87
C GLN A 212 18.62 -16.35 0.96
N ARG A 213 19.31 -15.29 1.41
CA ARG A 213 20.77 -15.30 1.59
C ARG A 213 21.20 -16.24 2.72
N GLY A 214 20.43 -16.28 3.81
CA GLY A 214 20.68 -17.20 4.93
C GLY A 214 20.60 -18.67 4.50
N GLU A 215 19.58 -19.04 3.72
CA GLU A 215 19.41 -20.41 3.19
C GLU A 215 20.56 -20.83 2.25
N GLN A 216 21.09 -19.91 1.44
CA GLN A 216 22.21 -20.19 0.52
C GLN A 216 23.57 -20.34 1.24
N SER A 217 23.68 -19.88 2.48
CA SER A 217 24.93 -19.88 3.25
C SER A 217 25.16 -21.12 4.12
N LEU A 218 24.18 -22.02 4.22
CA LEU A 218 24.33 -23.29 4.96
C LEU A 218 25.13 -24.30 4.11
N PRO A 219 26.19 -24.93 4.65
CA PRO A 219 26.94 -25.96 3.93
C PRO A 219 26.01 -27.11 3.54
N ALA A 220 26.16 -27.62 2.31
CA ALA A 220 25.38 -28.74 1.81
C ALA A 220 25.46 -29.92 2.81
N PRO A 221 24.35 -30.65 3.05
CA PRO A 221 24.38 -31.80 3.95
C PRO A 221 25.45 -32.76 3.44
N VAL A 222 26.44 -33.05 4.30
CA VAL A 222 27.44 -34.08 4.05
C VAL A 222 26.66 -35.38 3.90
N LEU A 223 26.51 -35.85 2.65
CA LEU A 223 25.99 -37.18 2.35
C LEU A 223 26.97 -38.16 3.00
N THR A 224 26.67 -38.62 4.21
CA THR A 224 27.38 -39.75 4.81
C THR A 224 27.19 -40.94 3.87
N PRO A 225 28.26 -41.49 3.28
CA PRO A 225 28.13 -42.67 2.43
C PRO A 225 27.58 -43.80 3.30
N GLY A 226 26.45 -44.39 2.87
CA GLY A 226 25.82 -45.49 3.58
C GLY A 226 26.81 -46.62 3.82
N LYS A 227 26.87 -47.09 5.07
CA LYS A 227 27.48 -48.39 5.38
C LYS A 227 26.64 -49.46 4.69
N ARG A 228 27.24 -50.13 3.70
CA ARG A 228 26.76 -51.39 3.14
C ARG A 228 26.94 -52.51 4.16
#